data_AF-A0A966U574-F1
#
_entry.id   AF-A0A966U574-F1
#
_cell.length_a   1.000
_cell.length_b   1.000
_cell.length_c   1.000
_cell.angle_alpha   90.00
_cell.angle_beta   90.00
_cell.angle_gamma   90.00
#
_symmetry.space_group_name_H-M   'P 1'
#
loop_
_entity.id
_entity.type
_entity.pdbx_description
1 polymer ?
#
loop_
_entity_poly.entity_id
_entity_poly.type
_entity_poly.pdbx_seq_one_letter_code
_entity_poly.pdbx_strand_id
1 'polypeptide(L)'
;MVSCSYCDLHLPEEDAIAWDGRYYCCVDHRDSLSQKGWWGKAQWRASPNFDERPTQIEPDLVVIHHISLPPGQFGRGHIIDFFQNKLDPRAHPYFEQIAHQKVSSHFLIDRDGQLVQLVSVHKRAW
;
A
#
# COMPACT_ATOMS: atom_id res chain seq x y z
N MET A 1 -15.90 13.52 -16.99
CA MET A 1 -16.60 12.72 -15.97
C MET A 1 -15.62 11.71 -15.42
N VAL A 2 -15.44 11.68 -14.11
CA VAL A 2 -14.58 10.74 -13.38
C VAL A 2 -15.41 9.94 -12.39
N SER A 3 -14.85 8.87 -11.83
CA SER A 3 -15.52 8.04 -10.82
C SER A 3 -14.80 8.12 -9.47
N CYS A 4 -15.57 8.29 -8.40
CA CYS A 4 -15.05 8.28 -7.04
C CYS A 4 -14.50 6.89 -6.70
N SER A 5 -13.23 6.82 -6.33
CA SER A 5 -12.54 5.57 -5.99
C SER A 5 -13.00 4.90 -4.68
N TYR A 6 -13.92 5.54 -3.95
CA TYR A 6 -14.52 5.01 -2.73
C TYR A 6 -15.93 4.45 -2.94
N CYS A 7 -16.82 5.21 -3.59
CA CYS A 7 -18.25 4.86 -3.76
C CYS A 7 -18.71 4.68 -5.21
N ASP A 8 -17.81 4.77 -6.19
CA ASP A 8 -18.09 4.65 -7.63
C ASP A 8 -19.07 5.70 -8.20
N LEU A 9 -19.38 6.76 -7.43
CA LEU A 9 -20.15 7.92 -7.88
C LEU A 9 -19.44 8.61 -9.04
N HIS A 10 -20.17 8.87 -10.12
CA HIS A 10 -19.65 9.62 -11.26
C HIS A 10 -19.94 11.11 -11.11
N LEU A 11 -18.92 11.95 -11.33
CA LEU A 11 -18.99 13.40 -11.16
C LEU A 11 -18.10 14.14 -12.19
N PRO A 12 -18.35 15.43 -12.48
CA PRO A 12 -17.43 16.27 -13.24
C PRO A 12 -16.03 16.26 -12.59
N GLU A 13 -14.99 16.31 -13.41
CA GLU A 13 -13.61 16.26 -12.91
C GLU A 13 -13.25 17.49 -12.07
N GLU A 14 -13.80 18.65 -12.45
CA GLU A 14 -13.68 19.92 -11.71
C GLU A 14 -14.30 19.88 -10.31
N ASP A 15 -15.29 19.03 -10.09
CA ASP A 15 -15.93 18.81 -8.79
C ASP A 15 -15.25 17.72 -7.96
N ALA A 16 -14.27 17.02 -8.54
CA ALA A 16 -13.61 15.88 -7.90
C ALA A 16 -12.31 16.29 -7.19
N ILE A 17 -12.06 15.64 -6.06
CA ILE A 17 -10.77 15.73 -5.36
C ILE A 17 -9.82 14.72 -6.00
N ALA A 18 -8.77 15.20 -6.67
CA ALA A 18 -7.72 14.36 -7.24
C ALA A 18 -6.62 14.02 -6.21
N TRP A 19 -6.19 12.76 -6.16
CA TRP A 19 -5.10 12.30 -5.31
C TRP A 19 -4.44 11.03 -5.86
N ASP A 20 -3.11 11.05 -6.06
CA ASP A 20 -2.29 9.90 -6.55
C ASP A 20 -2.94 9.19 -7.75
N GLY A 21 -3.44 9.98 -8.72
CA GLY A 21 -4.08 9.49 -9.95
C GLY A 21 -5.51 8.96 -9.78
N ARG A 22 -6.13 9.17 -8.62
CA ARG A 22 -7.50 8.76 -8.28
C ARG A 22 -8.38 9.97 -7.98
N TYR A 23 -9.70 9.78 -8.00
CA TYR A 23 -10.70 10.82 -7.78
C TYR A 23 -11.63 10.47 -6.64
N TYR A 24 -12.09 11.49 -5.90
CA TYR A 24 -12.99 11.35 -4.76
C TYR A 24 -14.06 12.44 -4.77
N CYS A 25 -15.30 12.10 -4.43
CA CYS A 25 -16.39 13.07 -4.40
C CYS A 25 -16.43 13.94 -3.13
N CYS A 26 -15.69 13.57 -2.09
CA CYS A 26 -15.56 14.35 -0.86
C CYS A 26 -14.29 13.96 -0.09
N VAL A 27 -13.90 14.79 0.87
CA VAL A 27 -12.73 14.57 1.73
C VAL A 27 -12.87 13.28 2.53
N ASP A 28 -14.06 12.99 3.06
CA ASP A 28 -14.30 11.79 3.88
C ASP A 28 -14.05 10.51 3.10
N HIS A 29 -14.47 10.45 1.83
CA HIS A 29 -14.22 9.31 0.96
C HIS A 29 -12.74 9.14 0.59
N ARG A 30 -11.99 10.25 0.47
CA ARG A 30 -10.53 10.18 0.31
C ARG A 30 -9.85 9.70 1.60
N ASP A 31 -10.34 10.16 2.74
CA ASP A 31 -9.70 9.98 4.04
C ASP A 31 -10.23 8.75 4.81
N SER A 32 -11.05 7.90 4.17
CA SER A 32 -11.56 6.64 4.72
C SER A 32 -11.07 5.40 3.96
N LEU A 33 -11.12 4.25 4.62
CA LEU A 33 -10.95 2.94 3.99
C LEU A 33 -12.20 2.62 3.17
N SER A 34 -12.03 2.45 1.86
CA SER A 34 -13.09 1.98 0.96
C SER A 34 -13.54 0.56 1.28
N GLN A 35 -14.70 0.15 0.75
CA GLN A 35 -15.18 -1.23 0.82
C GLN A 35 -14.24 -2.26 0.18
N LYS A 36 -13.31 -1.80 -0.67
CA LYS A 36 -12.26 -2.64 -1.27
C LYS A 36 -11.03 -2.78 -0.36
N GLY A 37 -11.08 -2.20 0.84
CA GLY A 37 -10.01 -2.25 1.85
C GLY A 37 -8.83 -1.34 1.57
N TRP A 38 -9.03 -0.32 0.72
CA TRP A 38 -8.00 0.64 0.35
C TRP A 38 -8.31 2.04 0.86
N TRP A 39 -7.31 2.71 1.44
CA TRP A 39 -7.42 4.06 1.97
C TRP A 39 -7.04 5.07 0.89
N GLY A 40 -7.93 5.99 0.56
CA GLY A 40 -7.70 6.92 -0.54
C GLY A 40 -6.45 7.79 -0.39
N LYS A 41 -6.18 8.29 0.83
CA LYS A 41 -5.03 9.14 1.16
C LYS A 41 -3.67 8.44 1.12
N ALA A 42 -3.64 7.10 1.13
CA ALA A 42 -2.40 6.35 0.93
C ALA A 42 -1.93 6.43 -0.52
N GLN A 43 -0.63 6.37 -0.76
CA GLN A 43 -0.09 6.09 -2.10
C GLN A 43 -0.24 4.60 -2.38
N TRP A 44 -0.93 4.22 -3.45
CA TRP A 44 -1.19 2.81 -3.74
C TRP A 44 -0.04 2.22 -4.55
N ARG A 45 0.66 1.24 -4.00
CA ARG A 45 1.76 0.53 -4.66
C ARG A 45 1.54 -0.97 -4.49
N ALA A 46 0.55 -1.47 -5.24
CA ALA A 46 0.05 -2.84 -5.09
C ALA A 46 1.18 -3.88 -5.13
N SER A 47 1.24 -4.71 -4.10
CA SER A 47 2.12 -5.89 -4.02
C SER A 47 1.37 -7.12 -4.57
N PRO A 48 2.05 -8.03 -5.29
CA PRO A 48 1.48 -9.32 -5.66
C PRO A 48 1.53 -10.34 -4.52
N ASN A 49 2.20 -10.03 -3.41
CA ASN A 49 2.47 -10.96 -2.32
C ASN A 49 1.35 -10.88 -1.28
N PHE A 50 0.21 -11.50 -1.57
CA PHE A 50 -0.90 -11.65 -0.64
C PHE A 50 -1.73 -12.86 -1.03
N ASP A 51 -2.59 -13.32 -0.12
CA ASP A 51 -3.62 -14.30 -0.40
C ASP A 51 -4.92 -14.01 0.35
N GLU A 52 -5.89 -14.91 0.22
CA GLU A 52 -7.13 -14.82 0.97
C GLU A 52 -6.90 -15.10 2.45
N ARG A 53 -7.61 -14.35 3.29
CA ARG A 53 -7.75 -14.74 4.69
C ARG A 53 -8.57 -16.05 4.76
N PRO A 54 -8.29 -16.93 5.73
CA PRO A 54 -9.19 -18.06 5.97
C PRO A 54 -10.63 -17.59 6.21
N THR A 55 -11.60 -18.36 5.72
CA THR A 55 -13.02 -18.02 5.82
C THR A 55 -13.42 -17.76 7.28
N GLN A 56 -14.26 -16.76 7.51
CA GLN A 56 -14.80 -16.38 8.83
C GLN A 56 -13.76 -15.87 9.83
N ILE A 57 -12.57 -15.48 9.38
CA ILE A 57 -11.57 -14.80 10.22
C ILE A 57 -11.48 -13.33 9.82
N GLU A 58 -12.03 -12.47 10.67
CA GLU A 58 -11.83 -11.03 10.57
C GLU A 58 -10.51 -10.63 11.23
N PRO A 59 -9.80 -9.60 10.71
CA PRO A 59 -8.61 -9.07 11.37
C PRO A 59 -8.97 -8.45 12.73
N ASP A 60 -8.33 -8.91 13.79
CA ASP A 60 -8.51 -8.43 15.17
C ASP A 60 -7.20 -7.95 15.82
N LEU A 61 -6.08 -8.09 15.11
CA LEU A 61 -4.74 -7.74 15.56
C LEU A 61 -4.05 -6.78 14.58
N VAL A 62 -3.38 -5.77 15.13
CA VAL A 62 -2.41 -4.94 14.41
C VAL A 62 -1.01 -5.36 14.83
N VAL A 63 -0.18 -5.76 13.86
CA VAL A 63 1.24 -6.05 14.08
C VAL A 63 2.08 -4.89 13.56
N ILE A 64 2.94 -4.34 14.41
CA ILE A 64 3.83 -3.23 14.07
C ILE A 64 5.23 -3.77 13.79
N HIS A 65 5.70 -3.56 12.57
CA HIS A 65 7.06 -3.89 12.15
C HIS A 65 7.86 -2.62 11.86
N HIS A 66 9.19 -2.72 11.87
CA HIS A 66 10.07 -1.71 11.32
C HIS A 66 10.99 -2.33 10.27
N ILE A 67 11.37 -1.55 9.27
CA ILE A 67 12.25 -1.99 8.20
C ILE A 67 13.06 -0.80 7.66
N SER A 68 14.29 -1.08 7.24
CA SER A 68 15.21 -0.14 6.58
C SER A 68 15.96 -0.92 5.51
N LEU A 69 15.96 -0.46 4.26
CA LEU A 69 16.65 -1.11 3.15
C LEU A 69 17.44 -0.08 2.32
N PRO A 70 18.78 -0.19 2.24
CA PRO A 70 19.64 -1.13 2.98
C PRO A 70 19.53 -1.02 4.52
N PRO A 71 20.03 -2.00 5.29
CA PRO A 71 19.96 -1.96 6.75
C PRO A 71 20.54 -0.65 7.32
N GLY A 72 19.78 0.01 8.20
CA GLY A 72 20.15 1.30 8.80
C GLY A 72 20.01 2.51 7.88
N GLN A 73 19.62 2.32 6.61
CA GLN A 73 19.39 3.40 5.65
C GLN A 73 17.90 3.62 5.42
N PHE A 74 17.50 4.89 5.33
CA PHE A 74 16.10 5.28 5.26
C PHE A 74 15.71 5.73 3.86
N GLY A 75 14.50 5.35 3.48
CA GLY A 75 13.92 5.61 2.17
C GLY A 75 12.93 4.50 1.83
N ARG A 76 11.88 4.84 1.09
CA ARG A 76 10.81 3.89 0.75
C ARG A 76 11.06 3.10 -0.53
N GLY A 77 11.94 3.57 -1.42
CA GLY A 77 12.11 3.00 -2.76
C GLY A 77 12.40 1.50 -2.74
N HIS A 78 13.51 1.10 -2.13
CA HIS A 78 13.88 -0.32 -2.02
C HIS A 78 12.89 -1.15 -1.21
N ILE A 79 12.18 -0.57 -0.23
CA ILE A 79 11.16 -1.28 0.54
C ILE A 79 9.94 -1.58 -0.33
N ILE A 80 9.48 -0.62 -1.12
CA ILE A 80 8.39 -0.82 -2.08
C ILE A 80 8.80 -1.85 -3.13
N ASP A 81 10.00 -1.73 -3.70
CA ASP A 81 10.52 -2.69 -4.69
C ASP A 81 10.60 -4.09 -4.10
N PHE A 82 11.09 -4.22 -2.87
CA PHE A 82 11.15 -5.50 -2.15
C PHE A 82 9.77 -6.12 -1.99
N PHE A 83 8.80 -5.37 -1.49
CA PHE A 83 7.42 -5.85 -1.36
C PHE A 83 6.72 -6.10 -2.71
N GLN A 84 7.23 -5.57 -3.82
CA GLN A 84 6.70 -5.80 -5.17
C GLN A 84 7.46 -6.91 -5.95
N ASN A 85 8.44 -7.58 -5.34
CA ASN A 85 9.35 -8.52 -6.01
C ASN A 85 10.16 -7.87 -7.16
N LYS A 86 10.52 -6.59 -7.00
CA LYS A 86 11.28 -5.78 -7.97
C LYS A 86 12.63 -5.31 -7.45
N LEU A 87 13.03 -5.73 -6.25
CA LEU A 87 14.31 -5.34 -5.65
C LEU A 87 15.47 -5.83 -6.52
N ASP A 88 16.32 -4.92 -7.01
CA ASP A 88 17.53 -5.30 -7.75
C ASP A 88 18.56 -5.91 -6.78
N PRO A 89 18.88 -7.21 -6.86
CA PRO A 89 19.82 -7.86 -5.96
C PRO A 89 21.25 -7.29 -6.10
N ARG A 90 21.57 -6.65 -7.21
CA ARG A 90 22.91 -6.11 -7.48
C ARG A 90 23.12 -4.70 -6.91
N ALA A 91 22.06 -4.03 -6.46
CA ALA A 91 22.16 -2.66 -5.95
C ALA A 91 22.82 -2.58 -4.56
N HIS A 92 22.80 -3.66 -3.79
CA HIS A 92 23.47 -3.73 -2.48
C HIS A 92 23.73 -5.19 -2.07
N PRO A 93 24.87 -5.54 -1.43
CA PRO A 93 25.19 -6.93 -1.04
C PRO A 93 24.12 -7.62 -0.16
N TYR A 94 23.43 -6.85 0.68
CA TYR A 94 22.32 -7.36 1.48
C TYR A 94 21.10 -7.79 0.63
N PHE A 95 20.88 -7.14 -0.51
CA PHE A 95 19.70 -7.40 -1.35
C PHE A 95 19.78 -8.76 -2.02
N GLU A 96 20.98 -9.23 -2.39
CA GLU A 96 21.19 -10.59 -2.90
C GLU A 96 20.61 -11.67 -1.95
N GLN A 97 20.67 -11.43 -0.64
CA GLN A 97 20.20 -12.36 0.38
C GLN A 97 18.68 -12.39 0.53
N ILE A 98 17.98 -11.32 0.11
CA ILE A 98 16.55 -11.16 0.38
C ILE A 98 15.69 -11.03 -0.87
N ALA A 99 16.24 -10.66 -2.04
CA ALA A 99 15.46 -10.33 -3.23
C ALA A 99 14.58 -11.47 -3.76
N HIS A 100 14.85 -12.71 -3.38
CA HIS A 100 14.04 -13.88 -3.73
C HIS A 100 12.85 -14.12 -2.79
N GLN A 101 12.82 -13.46 -1.63
CA GLN A 101 11.75 -13.60 -0.64
C GLN A 101 10.47 -12.94 -1.16
N LYS A 102 9.33 -13.59 -0.90
CA LYS A 102 8.01 -13.05 -1.19
C LYS A 102 7.33 -12.64 0.10
N VAL A 103 7.40 -11.36 0.40
CA VAL A 103 6.83 -10.76 1.61
C VAL A 103 6.14 -9.45 1.27
N SER A 104 5.25 -8.99 2.12
CA SER A 104 4.57 -7.71 1.99
C SER A 104 4.13 -7.16 3.34
N SER A 105 3.53 -5.98 3.30
CA SER A 105 2.80 -5.43 4.43
C SER A 105 1.55 -4.73 3.89
N HIS A 106 0.57 -4.50 4.76
CA HIS A 106 -0.57 -3.68 4.38
C HIS A 106 -0.15 -2.24 4.12
N PHE A 107 0.60 -1.67 5.07
CA PHE A 107 1.00 -0.27 5.06
C PHE A 107 2.49 -0.10 5.33
N LEU A 108 3.08 0.89 4.68
CA LEU A 108 4.39 1.44 4.99
C LEU A 108 4.22 2.92 5.33
N ILE A 109 4.70 3.32 6.50
CA ILE A 109 4.79 4.73 6.89
C ILE A 109 6.28 5.06 6.93
N ASP A 110 6.72 6.00 6.09
CA ASP A 110 8.11 6.42 6.10
C ASP A 110 8.40 7.47 7.18
N ARG A 111 9.66 7.93 7.24
CA ARG A 111 10.14 8.85 8.26
C ARG A 111 9.51 10.25 8.17
N ASP A 112 8.98 10.61 7.00
CA ASP A 112 8.28 11.87 6.77
C ASP A 112 6.76 11.74 7.02
N GLY A 113 6.31 10.57 7.50
CA GLY A 113 4.91 10.27 7.76
C GLY A 113 4.11 9.98 6.50
N GLN A 114 4.76 9.77 5.35
CA GLN A 114 4.06 9.45 4.12
C GLN A 114 3.57 8.01 4.17
N LEU A 115 2.28 7.84 3.84
CA LEU A 115 1.60 6.56 3.88
C LEU A 115 1.58 5.93 2.49
N VAL A 116 2.09 4.70 2.40
CA VAL A 116 1.96 3.82 1.24
C VAL A 116 1.11 2.64 1.66
N GLN A 117 0.16 2.24 0.83
CA GLN A 117 -0.58 0.99 0.98
C GLN A 117 -0.18 0.03 -0.13
N LEU A 118 0.14 -1.21 0.22
CA LEU A 118 0.58 -2.23 -0.74
C LEU A 118 -0.40 -3.38 -0.87
N VAL A 119 -1.15 -3.71 0.18
CA VAL A 119 -2.14 -4.78 0.19
C VAL A 119 -3.44 -4.28 0.84
N SER A 120 -4.58 -4.60 0.23
CA SER A 120 -5.91 -4.35 0.82
C SER A 120 -6.00 -4.95 2.23
N VAL A 121 -6.63 -4.24 3.16
CA VAL A 121 -6.79 -4.73 4.54
C VAL A 121 -7.62 -6.03 4.63
N HIS A 122 -8.45 -6.31 3.63
CA HIS A 122 -9.28 -7.52 3.56
C HIS A 122 -8.50 -8.77 3.13
N LYS A 123 -7.34 -8.60 2.47
CA LYS A 123 -6.45 -9.71 2.11
C LYS A 123 -5.48 -9.99 3.25
N ARG A 124 -4.81 -11.14 3.22
CA ARG A 124 -3.69 -11.42 4.12
C ARG A 124 -2.39 -11.02 3.43
N ALA A 125 -1.71 -10.00 3.96
CA ALA A 125 -0.32 -9.72 3.62
C ALA A 125 0.60 -10.80 4.23
N TRP A 126 1.80 -10.97 3.69
CA TRP A 126 2.75 -12.02 4.07
C TRP A 126 3.92 -11.49 4.87
#